data_AF-A0A4P7HK92-F1
#
_entry.id   AF-A0A4P7HK92-F1
#
_cell.length_a   1.000
_cell.length_b   1.000
_cell.length_c   1.000
_cell.angle_alpha   90.00
_cell.angle_beta   90.00
_cell.angle_gamma   90.00
#
_symmetry.space_group_name_H-M   'P 1'
#
loop_
_entity.id
_entity.type
_entity.pdbx_description
1 polymer ?
#
loop_
_entity_poly.entity_id
_entity_poly.type
_entity_poly.pdbx_seq_one_letter_code
_entity_poly.pdbx_strand_id
1 'polypeptide(L)'
;MPPINAGAYLIDAMWRLGPVRGDMNGARGVDWTELDAFARLTRAITEPWEAEALHAMCDAYAAEQAEAEDSLREPPFAGSWWV
;
A
#
# COMPACT_ATOMS: atom_id res chain seq x y z
N MET A 1 10.69 7.64 -7.93
CA MET A 1 10.95 6.90 -6.66
C MET A 1 12.45 6.63 -6.59
N PRO A 2 13.13 6.84 -5.46
CA PRO A 2 14.55 6.52 -5.33
C PRO A 2 14.80 5.01 -5.54
N PRO A 3 16.02 4.59 -5.92
CA PRO A 3 16.34 3.17 -6.07
C PRO A 3 16.19 2.44 -4.73
N ILE A 4 15.37 1.39 -4.70
CA ILE A 4 15.16 0.55 -3.53
C ILE A 4 16.07 -0.68 -3.66
N ASN A 5 17.09 -0.78 -2.80
CA ASN A 5 18.10 -1.85 -2.88
C ASN A 5 17.57 -3.24 -2.46
N ALA A 6 16.46 -3.31 -1.71
CA ALA A 6 15.82 -4.56 -1.28
C ALA A 6 14.31 -4.33 -1.03
N GLY A 7 13.48 -5.32 -1.31
CA GLY A 7 12.03 -5.24 -1.03
C GLY A 7 11.18 -4.58 -2.10
N ALA A 8 11.74 -4.22 -3.26
CA ALA A 8 10.98 -3.64 -4.38
C ALA A 8 9.79 -4.52 -4.83
N TYR A 9 9.94 -5.85 -4.74
CA TYR A 9 8.87 -6.80 -5.05
C TYR A 9 7.64 -6.67 -4.13
N LEU A 10 7.78 -6.11 -2.92
CA LEU A 10 6.63 -5.85 -2.04
C LEU A 10 5.77 -4.72 -2.59
N ILE A 11 6.37 -3.73 -3.24
CA ILE A 11 5.64 -2.66 -3.93
C ILE A 11 4.90 -3.24 -5.14
N ASP A 12 5.55 -4.09 -5.93
CA ASP A 12 4.89 -4.79 -7.04
C ASP A 12 3.76 -5.70 -6.56
N ALA A 13 3.97 -6.42 -5.45
CA ALA A 13 2.96 -7.25 -4.81
C ALA A 13 1.77 -6.41 -4.32
N MET A 14 2.03 -5.26 -3.69
CA MET A 14 1.01 -4.31 -3.25
C MET A 14 0.14 -3.82 -4.41
N TRP A 15 0.75 -3.41 -5.52
CA TRP A 15 0.01 -2.95 -6.68
C TRP A 15 -0.76 -4.08 -7.38
N ARG A 16 -0.20 -5.28 -7.41
CA ARG A 16 -0.89 -6.47 -7.94
C ARG A 16 -2.07 -6.90 -7.08
N LEU A 17 -1.96 -6.79 -5.76
CA LEU A 17 -3.02 -7.07 -4.80
C LEU A 17 -4.11 -5.99 -4.79
N GLY A 18 -3.73 -4.75 -5.13
CA GLY A 18 -4.52 -3.54 -4.94
C GLY A 18 -4.51 -3.12 -3.46
N PRO A 19 -3.91 -1.97 -3.09
CA PRO A 19 -3.73 -1.60 -1.68
C PRO A 19 -5.01 -1.15 -0.96
N VAL A 20 -6.06 -0.79 -1.70
CA VAL A 20 -7.28 -0.20 -1.14
C VAL A 20 -8.50 -1.08 -1.41
N ARG A 21 -9.40 -1.15 -0.43
CA ARG A 21 -10.75 -1.70 -0.54
C ARG A 21 -11.76 -0.64 -0.14
N GLY A 22 -12.92 -0.68 -0.76
CA GLY A 22 -14.08 0.09 -0.31
C GLY A 22 -14.92 -0.73 0.66
N ASP A 23 -15.40 -0.11 1.73
CA ASP A 23 -16.41 -0.65 2.63
C ASP A 23 -17.52 0.37 2.93
N MET A 24 -18.42 0.03 3.86
CA MET A 24 -19.55 0.90 4.22
C MET A 24 -19.14 2.22 4.90
N ASN A 25 -17.93 2.27 5.47
CA ASN A 25 -17.39 3.41 6.21
C ASN A 25 -16.33 4.21 5.42
N GLY A 26 -15.96 3.78 4.22
CA GLY A 26 -15.03 4.48 3.33
C GLY A 26 -13.99 3.57 2.70
N ALA A 27 -12.75 4.04 2.64
CA ALA A 27 -11.61 3.28 2.15
C ALA A 27 -10.84 2.63 3.31
N ARG A 28 -10.41 1.38 3.11
CA ARG A 28 -9.53 0.66 4.04
C ARG A 28 -8.39 -0.04 3.31
N GLY A 29 -7.33 -0.38 4.05
CA GLY A 29 -6.31 -1.31 3.57
C GLY A 29 -6.87 -2.72 3.38
N VAL A 30 -6.08 -3.59 2.76
CA VAL A 30 -6.39 -5.02 2.63
C VAL A 30 -6.40 -5.70 3.99
N ASP A 31 -7.31 -6.67 4.18
CA ASP A 31 -7.37 -7.44 5.42
C ASP A 31 -6.51 -8.72 5.34
N TRP A 32 -6.33 -9.38 6.48
CA TRP A 32 -5.54 -10.61 6.59
C TRP A 32 -6.09 -11.78 5.76
N THR A 33 -7.40 -11.84 5.52
CA THR A 33 -8.00 -12.93 4.73
C THR A 33 -7.67 -12.75 3.25
N GLU A 34 -7.73 -11.50 2.77
CA GLU A 34 -7.35 -11.14 1.40
C GLU A 34 -5.85 -11.38 1.17
N LEU A 35 -5.01 -11.03 2.14
CA LEU A 35 -3.57 -11.28 2.13
C LEU A 35 -3.23 -12.77 2.13
N ASP A 36 -3.87 -13.59 2.98
CA ASP A 36 -3.64 -15.05 3.00
C ASP A 36 -3.99 -15.67 1.64
N ALA A 37 -5.16 -15.31 1.09
CA ALA A 37 -5.59 -15.79 -0.21
C ALA A 37 -4.59 -15.40 -1.31
N PHE A 38 -4.14 -14.15 -1.32
CA PHE A 38 -3.15 -13.65 -2.28
C PHE A 38 -1.81 -14.38 -2.15
N ALA A 39 -1.27 -14.51 -0.95
CA ALA A 39 -0.01 -15.19 -0.68
C ALA A 39 -0.06 -16.65 -1.14
N ARG A 40 -1.14 -17.36 -0.81
CA ARG A 40 -1.32 -18.79 -1.15
C ARG A 40 -1.46 -19.02 -2.65
N LEU A 41 -2.17 -18.16 -3.36
CA LEU A 41 -2.42 -18.31 -4.80
C LEU A 41 -1.26 -17.83 -5.67
N THR A 42 -0.57 -16.77 -5.26
CA THR A 42 0.42 -16.12 -6.12
C THR A 42 1.86 -16.43 -5.73
N ARG A 43 2.11 -16.79 -4.47
CA ARG A 43 3.46 -16.90 -3.89
C ARG A 43 4.32 -15.64 -4.09
N ALA A 44 3.69 -14.48 -4.28
CA ALA A 44 4.39 -13.20 -4.42
C ALA A 44 5.04 -12.74 -3.10
N ILE A 45 4.52 -13.24 -1.98
CA ILE A 45 5.12 -13.20 -0.64
C ILE A 45 5.05 -14.61 -0.03
N THR A 46 6.02 -14.97 0.80
CA THR A 46 6.20 -16.30 1.38
C THR A 46 6.51 -16.30 2.86
N GLU A 47 7.04 -15.20 3.40
CA GLU A 47 7.47 -15.09 4.78
C GLU A 47 6.47 -14.28 5.63
N PRO A 48 6.33 -14.59 6.93
CA PRO A 48 5.40 -13.86 7.80
C PRO A 48 5.64 -12.34 7.86
N TRP A 49 6.91 -11.92 7.91
CA TRP A 49 7.26 -10.50 7.97
C TRP A 49 6.85 -9.75 6.69
N GLU A 50 6.80 -10.42 5.54
CA GLU A 50 6.36 -9.82 4.28
C GLU A 50 4.86 -9.58 4.28
N ALA A 51 4.08 -10.50 4.89
CA ALA A 51 2.65 -10.31 5.08
C ALA A 51 2.37 -9.14 6.03
N GLU A 52 3.12 -9.03 7.14
CA GLU A 52 3.04 -7.90 8.07
C GLU A 52 3.41 -6.58 7.40
N ALA A 53 4.51 -6.56 6.65
CA ALA A 53 4.95 -5.37 5.92
C ALA A 53 3.91 -4.95 4.87
N LEU A 54 3.40 -5.90 4.08
CA LEU A 54 2.43 -5.62 3.03
C LEU A 54 1.10 -5.13 3.60
N HIS A 55 0.63 -5.69 4.72
CA HIS A 55 -0.55 -5.20 5.43
C HIS A 55 -0.36 -3.74 5.87
N ALA A 56 0.75 -3.44 6.55
CA ALA A 56 1.04 -2.09 7.02
C ALA A 56 1.17 -1.08 5.87
N MET A 57 1.77 -1.48 4.75
CA MET A 57 1.86 -0.66 3.54
C MET A 57 0.48 -0.32 2.97
N CYS A 58 -0.43 -1.29 2.89
CA CYS A 58 -1.78 -1.07 2.38
C CYS A 58 -2.61 -0.18 3.31
N ASP A 59 -2.51 -0.38 4.62
CA ASP A 59 -3.20 0.47 5.61
C ASP A 59 -2.74 1.93 5.52
N ALA A 60 -1.42 2.15 5.50
CA ALA A 60 -0.86 3.50 5.38
C ALA A 60 -1.27 4.16 4.05
N TYR A 61 -1.27 3.39 2.95
CA TYR A 61 -1.69 3.90 1.65
C TYR A 61 -3.18 4.28 1.62
N ALA A 62 -4.05 3.45 2.19
CA ALA A 62 -5.48 3.74 2.26
C ALA A 62 -5.77 4.96 3.15
N ALA A 63 -5.06 5.09 4.27
CA ALA A 63 -5.19 6.25 5.16
C ALA A 63 -4.78 7.56 4.46
N GLU A 64 -3.62 7.59 3.80
CA GLU A 64 -3.20 8.78 3.06
C GLU A 64 -4.08 9.07 1.83
N GLN A 65 -4.63 8.04 1.18
CA GLN A 65 -5.56 8.25 0.06
C GLN A 65 -6.82 8.99 0.53
N ALA A 66 -7.40 8.60 1.66
CA ALA A 66 -8.57 9.28 2.23
C ALA A 66 -8.27 10.75 2.57
N GLU A 67 -7.10 11.02 3.16
CA GLU A 67 -6.66 12.39 3.48
C GLU A 67 -6.34 13.23 2.25
N ALA A 68 -5.86 12.60 1.17
CA ALA A 68 -5.53 13.26 -0.09
C ALA A 68 -6.77 13.72 -0.89
N GLU A 69 -7.97 13.26 -0.53
CA GLU A 69 -9.22 13.78 -1.12
C GLU A 69 -9.52 15.23 -0.69
N ASP A 70 -8.89 15.72 0.38
CA ASP A 70 -9.00 17.13 0.78
C ASP A 70 -8.23 18.03 -0.20
N SER A 71 -8.99 18.69 -1.07
CA SER A 71 -8.48 19.66 -2.06
C SER A 71 -7.71 20.84 -1.48
N LEU A 72 -7.85 21.13 -0.18
CA LEU A 72 -7.13 22.22 0.50
C LEU A 72 -5.82 21.75 1.14
N ARG A 73 -5.53 20.45 1.13
CA ARG A 73 -4.30 19.88 1.68
C ARG A 73 -3.11 20.26 0.81
N GLU A 74 -2.07 20.81 1.44
CA GLU A 74 -0.82 21.09 0.76
C GLU A 74 -0.14 19.77 0.33
N PRO A 75 0.29 19.62 -0.95
CA PRO A 75 0.89 18.38 -1.39
C PRO A 75 2.21 18.13 -0.65
N PRO A 76 2.54 16.87 -0.31
CA PRO A 76 3.70 16.53 0.51
C PRO A 76 5.05 16.93 -0.12
N PHE A 77 5.05 17.29 -1.41
CA PHE A 77 6.21 17.74 -2.18
C PHE A 77 6.02 19.14 -2.81
N ALA A 78 5.22 20.01 -2.18
CA ALA A 78 5.10 21.40 -2.60
C ALA A 78 6.50 22.06 -2.70
N GLY A 79 6.93 22.39 -3.92
CA GLY A 79 8.21 23.07 -4.18
C GLY A 79 9.42 22.19 -4.51
N SER A 80 9.32 20.85 -4.55
CA SER A 80 10.49 19.96 -4.74
C SER A 80 10.83 19.61 -6.20
N TRP A 81 10.31 20.36 -7.19
CA TRP A 81 10.54 20.08 -8.63
C TRP A 81 11.96 20.44 -9.12
N TRP A 82 12.85 20.89 -8.23
CA TRP A 82 14.18 21.44 -8.55
C TRP A 82 15.36 20.75 -7.84
N VAL A 83 15.22 19.51 -7.38
CA VAL A 83 16.33 18.71 -6.82
C VAL A 83 16.56 17.44 -7.62
#